data_AF-A0A431LL22-F1
#
_entry.id   AF-A0A431LL22-F1
#
_cell.length_a   1.000
_cell.length_b   1.000
_cell.length_c   1.000
_cell.angle_alpha   90.00
_cell.angle_beta   90.00
_cell.angle_gamma   90.00
#
_symmetry.space_group_name_H-M   'P 1'
#
loop_
_entity.id
_entity.type
_entity.pdbx_description
1 polymer ?
#
loop_
_entity_poly.entity_id
_entity_poly.type
_entity_poly.pdbx_seq_one_letter_code
_entity_poly.pdbx_strand_id
1 'polypeptide(L)'
;MGSGGRALTTESEIAGEEEERPIPKIVAVAKPSKRVGERIVQSSLVQPAAGRSRPMLSRVAEAMYWMSRYVERAEHIARIVLVNSHMLIDLGELAQDMQEKQWLGVLRILRLDQRAEMMLSGKPLVGPHVSDFMANESNRNLIAALTKARENARSIRENISTEMWETLNTLYWSLMGDDVKQRFEECPEEVFHSVIMGSLLFQGVADQTLPHSQSWQFIQLAKYLERADMICRIVDTNFDILQSSGDFCETPLRNIQWMGVLRSCCSIEAYRRKYIGDLDPLNLAAFLLLDDESPRNVRYSVKAAQEAIAGIASAVHPQETDSAERILGRLCARLEYAEMSELAGDNLKVFLNKIQTSLHEASIAIENAYFLH
;
A
#
# COMPACT_ATOMS: atom_id res chain seq x y z
N MET A 1 55.77 23.42 19.42
CA MET A 1 56.49 23.22 20.70
C MET A 1 55.47 22.56 21.63
N GLY A 2 55.55 21.32 22.08
CA GLY A 2 56.67 20.53 22.57
C GLY A 2 56.19 19.90 23.89
N SER A 3 56.60 18.66 24.18
CA SER A 3 56.29 17.84 25.37
C SER A 3 54.85 17.28 25.43
N GLY A 4 54.59 15.97 25.56
CA GLY A 4 55.31 14.93 26.31
C GLY A 4 54.76 14.91 27.74
N GLY A 5 54.32 13.82 28.37
CA GLY A 5 54.29 12.40 28.08
C GLY A 5 54.17 11.65 29.42
N ARG A 6 53.80 10.35 29.35
CA ARG A 6 53.92 9.31 30.41
C ARG A 6 53.06 9.49 31.67
N ALA A 7 52.58 8.45 32.34
CA ALA A 7 53.09 7.10 32.64
C ALA A 7 51.90 6.29 33.24
N LEU A 8 51.85 4.98 33.49
CA LEU A 8 52.63 3.72 33.44
C LEU A 8 51.56 2.65 33.79
N THR A 9 51.61 1.36 33.41
CA THR A 9 52.50 0.34 34.00
C THR A 9 52.30 -1.03 33.30
N THR A 10 53.42 -1.64 32.89
CA THR A 10 53.87 -3.06 33.07
C THR A 10 53.01 -4.23 32.54
N GLU A 11 53.52 -5.35 32.02
CA GLU A 11 54.85 -5.94 31.76
C GLU A 11 54.59 -7.30 31.05
N SER A 12 55.47 -7.73 30.12
CA SER A 12 55.90 -9.14 29.88
C SER A 12 54.82 -10.16 29.39
N GLU A 13 54.99 -11.13 28.48
CA GLU A 13 56.10 -11.93 27.96
C GLU A 13 55.73 -12.56 26.58
N ILE A 14 56.69 -12.54 25.64
CA ILE A 14 57.27 -13.66 24.88
C ILE A 14 56.38 -14.57 23.98
N ALA A 15 56.57 -14.35 22.67
CA ALA A 15 56.86 -15.29 21.56
C ALA A 15 56.28 -16.72 21.53
N GLY A 16 55.57 -17.02 20.44
CA GLY A 16 55.32 -18.37 19.91
C GLY A 16 55.14 -18.29 18.39
N GLU A 17 55.97 -19.04 17.67
CA GLU A 17 56.27 -18.98 16.23
C GLU A 17 55.14 -19.45 15.30
N GLU A 18 55.09 -18.84 14.11
CA GLU A 18 54.31 -19.24 12.92
C GLU A 18 54.88 -20.52 12.29
N GLU A 19 54.02 -21.48 11.93
CA GLU A 19 54.39 -22.62 11.08
C GLU A 19 53.36 -22.78 9.95
N GLU A 20 53.70 -22.24 8.77
CA GLU A 20 53.02 -22.47 7.50
C GLU A 20 53.11 -23.96 7.09
N ARG A 21 51.97 -24.60 6.81
CA ARG A 21 51.93 -25.96 6.23
C ARG A 21 51.61 -25.94 4.73
N PRO A 22 52.37 -26.66 3.89
CA PRO A 22 52.17 -26.68 2.45
C PRO A 22 51.07 -27.68 2.00
N ILE A 23 50.35 -27.29 0.94
CA ILE A 23 49.29 -28.08 0.28
C ILE A 23 49.91 -29.17 -0.63
N PRO A 24 49.56 -30.46 -0.49
CA PRO A 24 50.05 -31.48 -1.42
C PRO A 24 49.20 -31.56 -2.70
N LYS A 25 49.86 -31.46 -3.86
CA LYS A 25 49.32 -31.82 -5.19
C LYS A 25 49.32 -33.33 -5.35
N ILE A 26 48.14 -33.93 -5.55
CA ILE A 26 48.02 -35.34 -5.97
C ILE A 26 47.60 -35.39 -7.44
N VAL A 27 48.53 -35.82 -8.28
CA VAL A 27 48.30 -36.19 -9.69
C VAL A 27 48.02 -37.69 -9.72
N ALA A 28 46.79 -38.08 -10.05
CA ALA A 28 46.42 -39.48 -10.24
C ALA A 28 46.38 -39.82 -11.74
N VAL A 29 47.30 -40.68 -12.18
CA VAL A 29 47.35 -41.29 -13.52
C VAL A 29 46.46 -42.53 -13.51
N ALA A 30 45.35 -42.52 -14.25
CA ALA A 30 44.45 -43.66 -14.39
C ALA A 30 44.85 -44.56 -15.57
N LYS A 31 44.97 -45.88 -15.34
CA LYS A 31 45.06 -46.92 -16.40
C LYS A 31 43.65 -47.41 -16.78
N PRO A 32 43.41 -47.86 -18.03
CA PRO A 32 42.07 -48.18 -18.48
C PRO A 32 41.67 -49.61 -18.09
N SER A 33 40.46 -49.76 -17.51
CA SER A 33 39.81 -51.05 -17.31
C SER A 33 38.52 -51.12 -18.14
N LYS A 34 38.22 -52.34 -18.59
CA LYS A 34 37.36 -52.70 -19.72
C LYS A 34 35.87 -52.35 -19.52
N ARG A 35 35.25 -51.88 -20.61
CA ARG A 35 33.80 -51.63 -20.74
C ARG A 35 32.98 -52.91 -20.49
N VAL A 36 32.02 -52.82 -19.58
CA VAL A 36 30.81 -53.66 -19.57
C VAL A 36 29.63 -52.70 -19.76
N GLY A 37 28.83 -52.95 -20.79
CA GLY A 37 27.74 -52.07 -21.19
C GLY A 37 26.57 -52.15 -20.21
N GLU A 38 26.34 -51.06 -19.49
CA GLU A 38 25.06 -50.84 -18.80
C GLU A 38 24.15 -50.02 -19.72
N ARG A 39 23.00 -50.62 -20.05
CA ARG A 39 21.89 -49.96 -20.73
C ARG A 39 21.39 -48.82 -19.85
N ILE A 40 21.68 -47.59 -20.23
CA ILE A 40 20.99 -46.41 -19.71
C ILE A 40 19.54 -46.52 -20.16
N VAL A 41 18.65 -46.93 -19.25
CA VAL A 41 17.22 -46.68 -19.39
C VAL A 41 17.09 -45.17 -19.27
N GLN A 42 16.88 -44.49 -20.41
CA GLN A 42 16.40 -43.12 -20.41
C GLN A 42 14.99 -43.14 -19.79
N SER A 43 14.94 -43.03 -18.47
CA SER A 43 13.79 -42.52 -17.76
C SER A 43 13.59 -41.11 -18.26
N SER A 44 12.74 -40.96 -19.27
CA SER A 44 12.16 -39.67 -19.62
C SER A 44 11.45 -39.18 -18.36
N LEU A 45 12.10 -38.29 -17.62
CA LEU A 45 11.45 -37.43 -16.64
C LEU A 45 10.40 -36.65 -17.41
N VAL A 46 9.20 -37.20 -17.48
CA VAL A 46 7.99 -36.47 -17.82
C VAL A 46 7.92 -35.39 -16.76
N GLN A 47 8.32 -34.16 -17.14
CA GLN A 47 7.96 -32.98 -16.37
C GLN A 47 6.44 -33.08 -16.19
N PRO A 48 5.92 -33.06 -14.95
CA PRO A 48 4.47 -33.05 -14.78
C PRO A 48 3.98 -31.82 -15.54
N ALA A 49 3.14 -32.05 -16.56
CA ALA A 49 2.46 -30.98 -17.26
C ALA A 49 1.93 -30.03 -16.20
N ALA A 50 2.31 -28.75 -16.28
CA ALA A 50 1.90 -27.73 -15.31
C ALA A 50 0.41 -27.91 -15.03
N GLY A 51 0.11 -28.48 -13.86
CA GLY A 51 -1.22 -28.97 -13.55
C GLY A 51 -2.15 -27.77 -13.66
N ARG A 52 -3.17 -27.86 -14.52
CA ARG A 52 -4.24 -26.86 -14.55
C ARG A 52 -4.69 -26.62 -13.12
N SER A 53 -4.36 -25.45 -12.58
CA SER A 53 -4.75 -25.06 -11.23
C SER A 53 -6.27 -25.13 -11.21
N ARG A 54 -6.85 -25.91 -10.28
CA ARG A 54 -8.32 -25.93 -10.16
C ARG A 54 -8.78 -24.49 -9.91
N PRO A 55 -9.80 -24.01 -10.64
CA PRO A 55 -10.32 -22.67 -10.39
C PRO A 55 -10.76 -22.57 -8.94
N MET A 56 -10.37 -21.48 -8.27
CA MET A 56 -10.74 -21.22 -6.89
C MET A 56 -12.26 -21.08 -6.74
N LEU A 57 -12.81 -21.49 -5.60
CA LEU A 57 -14.23 -21.26 -5.28
C LEU A 57 -14.52 -19.75 -5.25
N SER A 58 -15.57 -19.34 -5.95
CA SER A 58 -16.04 -17.95 -6.06
C SER A 58 -16.10 -17.23 -4.71
N ARG A 59 -16.70 -17.86 -3.68
CA ARG A 59 -16.77 -17.32 -2.31
C ARG A 59 -15.39 -17.08 -1.67
N VAL A 60 -14.41 -17.95 -1.93
CA VAL A 60 -13.05 -17.77 -1.40
C VAL A 60 -12.36 -16.62 -2.12
N ALA A 61 -12.55 -16.51 -3.44
CA ALA A 61 -12.05 -15.40 -4.24
C ALA A 61 -12.58 -14.05 -3.75
N GLU A 62 -13.90 -13.96 -3.57
CA GLU A 62 -14.60 -12.78 -3.09
C GLU A 62 -14.09 -12.37 -1.71
N ALA A 63 -13.99 -13.31 -0.78
CA ALA A 63 -13.52 -13.02 0.58
C ALA A 63 -12.04 -12.60 0.61
N MET A 64 -11.16 -13.22 -0.20
CA MET A 64 -9.75 -12.79 -0.33
C MET A 64 -9.64 -11.36 -0.86
N TYR A 65 -10.40 -11.07 -1.91
CA TYR A 65 -10.45 -9.75 -2.55
C TYR A 65 -10.91 -8.69 -1.55
N TRP A 66 -12.08 -8.88 -0.94
CA TRP A 66 -12.63 -7.89 -0.02
C TRP A 66 -11.83 -7.76 1.27
N MET A 67 -11.29 -8.85 1.82
CA MET A 67 -10.39 -8.80 2.97
C MET A 67 -9.23 -7.84 2.72
N SER A 68 -8.48 -8.04 1.63
CA SER A 68 -7.33 -7.18 1.31
C SER A 68 -7.76 -5.74 1.03
N ARG A 69 -8.88 -5.53 0.32
CA ARG A 69 -9.42 -4.19 0.03
C ARG A 69 -9.76 -3.43 1.31
N TYR A 70 -10.37 -4.11 2.28
CA TYR A 70 -10.73 -3.50 3.56
C TYR A 70 -9.53 -3.23 4.47
N VAL A 71 -8.50 -4.08 4.46
CA VAL A 71 -7.24 -3.81 5.18
C VAL A 71 -6.55 -2.58 4.61
N GLU A 72 -6.41 -2.49 3.28
CA GLU A 72 -5.80 -1.32 2.64
C GLU A 72 -6.62 -0.05 2.89
N ARG A 73 -7.96 -0.14 2.86
CA ARG A 73 -8.84 0.99 3.20
C ARG A 73 -8.67 1.45 4.64
N ALA A 74 -8.56 0.53 5.59
CA ALA A 74 -8.36 0.86 7.00
C ALA A 74 -7.04 1.62 7.20
N GLU A 75 -5.98 1.15 6.53
CA GLU A 75 -4.68 1.80 6.52
C GLU A 75 -4.76 3.24 5.96
N HIS A 76 -5.41 3.42 4.81
CA HIS A 76 -5.60 4.74 4.20
C HIS A 76 -6.37 5.69 5.10
N ILE A 77 -7.47 5.24 5.71
CA ILE A 77 -8.27 6.06 6.64
C ILE A 77 -7.38 6.52 7.80
N ALA A 78 -6.69 5.59 8.45
CA ALA A 78 -5.83 5.92 9.60
C ALA A 78 -4.72 6.89 9.21
N ARG A 79 -4.09 6.69 8.05
CA ARG A 79 -3.00 7.55 7.57
C ARG A 79 -3.45 8.94 7.19
N ILE A 80 -4.53 9.06 6.41
CA ILE A 80 -5.05 10.37 6.00
C ILE A 80 -5.43 11.19 7.23
N VAL A 81 -6.12 10.57 8.19
CA VAL A 81 -6.52 11.24 9.42
C VAL A 81 -5.30 11.65 10.25
N LEU A 82 -4.35 10.74 10.49
CA LEU A 82 -3.13 11.03 11.26
C LEU A 82 -2.33 12.19 10.65
N VAL A 83 -2.05 12.11 9.35
CA VAL A 83 -1.27 13.13 8.63
C VAL A 83 -2.01 14.47 8.63
N ASN A 84 -3.34 14.45 8.45
CA ASN A 84 -4.12 15.67 8.52
C ASN A 84 -4.10 16.28 9.92
N SER A 85 -4.20 15.48 10.99
CA SER A 85 -4.09 15.99 12.38
C SER A 85 -2.76 16.69 12.62
N HIS A 86 -1.64 16.10 12.20
CA HIS A 86 -0.31 16.74 12.29
C HIS A 86 -0.24 18.02 11.46
N MET A 87 -0.76 17.99 10.23
CA MET A 87 -0.79 19.15 9.36
C MET A 87 -1.61 20.31 9.94
N LEU A 88 -2.74 20.04 10.59
CA LEU A 88 -3.56 21.06 11.23
C LEU A 88 -2.84 21.73 12.41
N ILE A 89 -2.03 20.97 13.16
CA ILE A 89 -1.17 21.52 14.22
C ILE A 89 -0.12 22.45 13.61
N ASP A 90 0.53 22.04 12.51
CA ASP A 90 1.55 22.83 11.81
C ASP A 90 0.99 24.13 11.20
N LEU A 91 -0.26 24.12 10.73
CA LEU A 91 -0.93 25.31 10.18
C LEU A 91 -1.24 26.36 11.26
N GLY A 92 -1.51 25.92 12.49
CA GLY A 92 -1.79 26.80 13.63
C GLY A 92 -3.07 27.64 13.50
N GLU A 93 -3.42 28.41 14.55
CA GLU A 93 -4.68 29.16 14.64
C GLU A 93 -4.82 30.32 13.62
N LEU A 94 -3.74 30.68 12.91
CA LEU A 94 -3.72 31.77 11.95
C LEU A 94 -4.41 31.43 10.62
N ALA A 95 -4.80 30.17 10.40
CA ALA A 95 -5.38 29.69 9.15
C ALA A 95 -6.70 28.89 9.35
N GLN A 96 -7.62 29.37 10.19
CA GLN A 96 -8.87 28.66 10.53
C GLN A 96 -9.69 28.21 9.31
N ASP A 97 -9.90 29.09 8.33
CA ASP A 97 -10.64 28.76 7.09
C ASP A 97 -9.98 27.61 6.33
N MET A 98 -8.65 27.57 6.34
CA MET A 98 -7.87 26.51 5.71
C MET A 98 -7.95 25.20 6.50
N GLN A 99 -7.96 25.26 7.83
CA GLN A 99 -8.16 24.07 8.67
C GLN A 99 -9.52 23.41 8.42
N GLU A 100 -10.59 24.21 8.34
CA GLU A 100 -11.94 23.71 8.05
C GLU A 100 -12.02 23.07 6.65
N LYS A 101 -11.49 23.76 5.62
CA LYS A 101 -11.41 23.21 4.26
C LYS A 101 -10.63 21.90 4.21
N GLN A 102 -9.52 21.79 4.94
CA GLN A 102 -8.71 20.57 4.97
C GLN A 102 -9.46 19.41 5.64
N TRP A 103 -10.16 19.67 6.74
CA TRP A 103 -10.95 18.63 7.39
C TRP A 103 -12.15 18.18 6.54
N LEU A 104 -12.87 19.11 5.91
CA LEU A 104 -13.88 18.79 4.91
C LEU A 104 -13.29 17.99 3.73
N GLY A 105 -12.07 18.32 3.36
CA GLY A 105 -11.25 17.56 2.40
C GLY A 105 -11.11 16.10 2.78
N VAL A 106 -10.71 15.80 4.02
CA VAL A 106 -10.63 14.41 4.52
C VAL A 106 -11.98 13.70 4.39
N LEU A 107 -13.08 14.36 4.76
CA LEU A 107 -14.41 13.76 4.67
C LEU A 107 -14.82 13.47 3.23
N ARG A 108 -14.54 14.38 2.30
CA ARG A 108 -14.75 14.17 0.86
C ARG A 108 -13.87 13.04 0.32
N ILE A 109 -12.59 13.02 0.69
CA ILE A 109 -11.67 11.94 0.33
C ILE A 109 -12.22 10.61 0.81
N LEU A 110 -12.93 10.53 1.94
CA LEU A 110 -13.53 9.30 2.47
C LEU A 110 -14.97 9.01 1.99
N ARG A 111 -15.57 9.88 1.14
CA ARG A 111 -16.99 9.89 0.73
C ARG A 111 -17.98 9.97 1.90
N LEU A 112 -17.66 10.83 2.86
CA LEU A 112 -18.46 11.07 4.06
C LEU A 112 -19.02 12.49 4.13
N ASP A 113 -18.81 13.28 3.09
CA ASP A 113 -19.26 14.67 2.92
C ASP A 113 -20.77 14.83 3.13
N GLN A 114 -21.62 14.10 2.40
CA GLN A 114 -23.07 14.18 2.58
C GLN A 114 -23.50 13.81 4.01
N ARG A 115 -22.84 12.81 4.60
CA ARG A 115 -23.16 12.36 5.96
C ARG A 115 -22.70 13.37 7.02
N ALA A 116 -21.56 14.00 6.78
CA ALA A 116 -21.02 15.04 7.63
C ALA A 116 -21.92 16.27 7.62
N GLU A 117 -22.38 16.73 6.45
CA GLU A 117 -23.34 17.83 6.33
C GLU A 117 -24.62 17.57 7.13
N MET A 118 -25.16 16.35 7.06
CA MET A 118 -26.36 15.97 7.81
C MET A 118 -26.14 15.87 9.32
N MET A 119 -24.95 15.44 9.79
CA MET A 119 -24.69 15.23 11.22
C MET A 119 -24.11 16.44 11.95
N LEU A 120 -23.46 17.35 11.23
CA LEU A 120 -22.74 18.47 11.83
C LEU A 120 -23.60 19.72 12.06
N SER A 121 -24.81 19.79 11.49
CA SER A 121 -25.85 20.79 11.85
C SER A 121 -25.36 22.24 11.98
N GLY A 122 -24.38 22.67 11.17
CA GLY A 122 -23.82 24.02 11.22
C GLY A 122 -22.82 24.30 12.36
N LYS A 123 -22.26 23.27 13.02
CA LYS A 123 -21.15 23.45 13.97
C LYS A 123 -19.80 23.56 13.24
N PRO A 124 -18.88 24.43 13.69
CA PRO A 124 -17.56 24.56 13.09
C PRO A 124 -16.79 23.25 13.20
N LEU A 125 -16.12 22.88 12.11
CA LEU A 125 -15.53 21.55 11.88
C LEU A 125 -14.15 21.31 12.53
N VAL A 126 -13.66 22.20 13.39
CA VAL A 126 -12.23 22.23 13.79
C VAL A 126 -11.96 21.58 15.15
N GLY A 127 -10.96 20.68 15.18
CA GLY A 127 -10.14 20.37 16.35
C GLY A 127 -10.52 19.09 17.13
N PRO A 128 -11.55 19.10 18.00
CA PRO A 128 -11.91 17.93 18.82
C PRO A 128 -12.70 16.83 18.08
N HIS A 129 -13.07 17.06 16.83
CA HIS A 129 -14.07 16.25 16.15
C HIS A 129 -13.53 15.04 15.39
N VAL A 130 -12.21 14.86 15.26
CA VAL A 130 -11.63 13.67 14.59
C VAL A 130 -11.87 12.41 15.40
N SER A 131 -11.57 12.46 16.70
CA SER A 131 -11.82 11.37 17.66
C SER A 131 -13.32 11.14 17.83
N ASP A 132 -14.13 12.19 18.00
CA ASP A 132 -15.59 12.05 18.07
C ASP A 132 -16.18 11.48 16.76
N PHE A 133 -15.70 11.93 15.60
CA PHE A 133 -16.17 11.47 14.30
C PHE A 133 -15.76 10.02 14.04
N MET A 134 -14.62 9.55 14.56
CA MET A 134 -14.18 8.15 14.42
C MET A 134 -14.67 7.23 15.55
N ALA A 135 -14.98 7.76 16.73
CA ALA A 135 -15.46 7.04 17.91
C ALA A 135 -17.00 6.93 17.97
N ASN A 136 -17.74 7.78 17.25
CA ASN A 136 -19.21 7.71 17.23
C ASN A 136 -19.67 6.47 16.43
N GLU A 137 -20.58 5.68 17.00
CA GLU A 137 -21.07 4.39 16.49
C GLU A 137 -21.59 4.47 15.05
N SER A 138 -22.04 5.65 14.63
CA SER A 138 -22.51 5.94 13.29
C SER A 138 -21.40 5.95 12.23
N ASN A 139 -20.16 6.32 12.60
CA ASN A 139 -19.06 6.62 11.67
C ASN A 139 -17.85 5.69 11.84
N ARG A 140 -18.10 4.43 12.22
CA ARG A 140 -17.10 3.34 12.26
C ARG A 140 -16.54 2.98 10.88
N ASN A 141 -16.12 3.88 10.01
CA ASN A 141 -15.58 3.49 8.69
C ASN A 141 -14.27 2.71 8.83
N LEU A 142 -13.41 3.13 9.77
CA LEU A 142 -12.17 2.42 10.07
C LEU A 142 -12.47 1.07 10.74
N ILE A 143 -13.18 1.09 11.87
CA ILE A 143 -13.51 -0.12 12.63
C ILE A 143 -14.34 -1.07 11.76
N ALA A 144 -15.34 -0.59 11.02
CA ALA A 144 -16.13 -1.43 10.12
C ALA A 144 -15.32 -1.97 8.94
N ALA A 145 -14.35 -1.24 8.39
CA ALA A 145 -13.42 -1.81 7.42
C ALA A 145 -12.66 -2.98 8.04
N LEU A 146 -12.08 -2.81 9.25
CA LEU A 146 -11.39 -3.90 9.95
C LEU A 146 -12.31 -5.05 10.36
N THR A 147 -13.53 -4.77 10.81
CA THR A 147 -14.55 -5.79 11.09
C THR A 147 -14.85 -6.58 9.83
N LYS A 148 -15.11 -5.92 8.70
CA LYS A 148 -15.37 -6.59 7.42
C LYS A 148 -14.16 -7.38 6.93
N ALA A 149 -12.95 -6.84 7.07
CA ALA A 149 -11.73 -7.56 6.74
C ALA A 149 -11.62 -8.86 7.57
N ARG A 150 -11.81 -8.76 8.89
CA ARG A 150 -11.74 -9.89 9.81
C ARG A 150 -12.84 -10.91 9.53
N GLU A 151 -14.08 -10.49 9.27
CA GLU A 151 -15.17 -11.42 8.97
C GLU A 151 -14.94 -12.17 7.64
N ASN A 152 -14.39 -11.50 6.63
CA ASN A 152 -13.95 -12.17 5.40
C ASN A 152 -12.87 -13.20 5.71
N ALA A 153 -11.80 -12.81 6.43
CA ALA A 153 -10.73 -13.72 6.85
C ALA A 153 -11.24 -14.92 7.65
N ARG A 154 -12.19 -14.69 8.57
CA ARG A 154 -12.82 -15.73 9.40
C ARG A 154 -13.54 -16.77 8.53
N SER A 155 -14.20 -16.31 7.47
CA SER A 155 -14.96 -17.18 6.57
C SER A 155 -14.10 -18.08 5.68
N ILE A 156 -12.81 -17.74 5.53
CA ILE A 156 -11.84 -18.46 4.69
C ILE A 156 -10.59 -18.89 5.47
N ARG A 157 -10.74 -19.17 6.78
CA ARG A 157 -9.61 -19.47 7.68
C ARG A 157 -8.74 -20.65 7.19
N GLU A 158 -9.33 -21.57 6.44
CA GLU A 158 -8.65 -22.73 5.84
C GLU A 158 -7.83 -22.38 4.59
N ASN A 159 -8.03 -21.18 4.01
CA ASN A 159 -7.39 -20.72 2.78
C ASN A 159 -6.33 -19.64 3.02
N ILE A 160 -6.24 -19.09 4.23
CA ILE A 160 -5.20 -18.15 4.67
C ILE A 160 -4.27 -18.82 5.68
N SER A 161 -3.08 -18.25 5.88
CA SER A 161 -2.19 -18.73 6.94
C SER A 161 -2.72 -18.39 8.32
N THR A 162 -2.29 -19.17 9.33
CA THR A 162 -2.63 -18.92 10.73
C THR A 162 -2.12 -17.53 11.16
N GLU A 163 -0.92 -17.16 10.70
CA GLU A 163 -0.27 -15.89 10.97
C GLU A 163 -1.05 -14.70 10.39
N MET A 164 -1.61 -14.83 9.19
CA MET A 164 -2.49 -13.81 8.60
C MET A 164 -3.74 -13.59 9.46
N TRP A 165 -4.39 -14.69 9.87
CA TRP A 165 -5.57 -14.65 10.73
C TRP A 165 -5.25 -13.99 12.08
N GLU A 166 -4.19 -14.43 12.75
CA GLU A 166 -3.78 -13.92 14.05
C GLU A 166 -3.40 -12.44 14.01
N THR A 167 -2.68 -12.02 12.96
CA THR A 167 -2.31 -10.61 12.76
C THR A 167 -3.54 -9.73 12.65
N LEU A 168 -4.48 -10.09 11.77
CA LEU A 168 -5.70 -9.31 11.56
C LEU A 168 -6.63 -9.35 12.78
N ASN A 169 -6.74 -10.51 13.45
CA ASN A 169 -7.55 -10.66 14.65
C ASN A 169 -6.97 -9.85 15.83
N THR A 170 -5.64 -9.83 15.98
CA THR A 170 -4.96 -9.01 17.01
C THR A 170 -5.19 -7.53 16.77
N LEU A 171 -5.01 -7.08 15.52
CA LEU A 171 -5.29 -5.70 15.15
C LEU A 171 -6.75 -5.32 15.45
N TYR A 172 -7.70 -6.19 15.09
CA TYR A 172 -9.12 -5.96 15.39
C TYR A 172 -9.40 -5.82 16.89
N TRP A 173 -8.90 -6.75 17.71
CA TRP A 173 -9.15 -6.70 19.16
C TRP A 173 -8.47 -5.51 19.85
N SER A 174 -7.34 -5.02 19.31
CA SER A 174 -6.69 -3.81 19.81
C SER A 174 -7.57 -2.55 19.70
N LEU A 175 -8.63 -2.59 18.88
CA LEU A 175 -9.60 -1.50 18.67
C LEU A 175 -10.98 -1.79 19.27
N MET A 176 -11.18 -2.97 19.86
CA MET A 176 -12.45 -3.37 20.49
C MET A 176 -12.33 -3.46 22.01
N GLY A 177 -11.19 -3.07 22.59
CA GLY A 177 -11.02 -2.95 24.03
C GLY A 177 -11.89 -1.85 24.62
N ASP A 178 -12.31 -2.02 25.88
CA ASP A 178 -13.15 -1.05 26.59
C ASP A 178 -12.45 0.33 26.75
N ASP A 179 -11.12 0.34 26.70
CA ASP A 179 -10.24 1.51 26.79
C ASP A 179 -10.09 2.26 25.46
N VAL A 180 -10.60 1.74 24.33
CA VAL A 180 -10.35 2.32 23.01
C VAL A 180 -10.82 3.77 22.91
N LYS A 181 -11.96 4.10 23.53
CA LYS A 181 -12.50 5.46 23.53
C LYS A 181 -11.55 6.42 24.27
N GLN A 182 -11.07 6.01 25.44
CA GLN A 182 -10.10 6.77 26.22
C GLN A 182 -8.78 6.95 25.44
N ARG A 183 -8.29 5.90 24.77
CA ARG A 183 -7.09 5.98 23.93
C ARG A 183 -7.23 6.97 22.77
N PHE A 184 -8.42 7.04 22.14
CA PHE A 184 -8.70 8.05 21.12
C PHE A 184 -8.79 9.48 21.67
N GLU A 185 -9.19 9.66 22.93
CA GLU A 185 -9.23 10.96 23.60
C GLU A 185 -7.84 11.42 24.07
N GLU A 186 -7.02 10.50 24.59
CA GLU A 186 -5.71 10.80 25.16
C GLU A 186 -4.59 10.86 24.10
N CYS A 187 -4.52 9.86 23.22
CA CYS A 187 -3.46 9.73 22.23
C CYS A 187 -3.98 9.09 20.92
N PRO A 188 -4.82 9.79 20.14
CA PRO A 188 -5.38 9.27 18.89
C PRO A 188 -4.30 8.90 17.86
N GLU A 189 -3.15 9.57 17.90
CA GLU A 189 -2.03 9.33 17.00
C GLU A 189 -1.47 7.91 17.11
N GLU A 190 -1.31 7.42 18.34
CA GLU A 190 -0.87 6.05 18.60
C GLU A 190 -1.85 5.02 18.08
N VAL A 191 -3.17 5.30 18.20
CA VAL A 191 -4.20 4.41 17.68
C VAL A 191 -4.10 4.33 16.15
N PHE A 192 -4.03 5.45 15.44
CA PHE A 192 -3.87 5.44 13.98
C PHE A 192 -2.56 4.82 13.53
N HIS A 193 -1.47 5.10 14.24
CA HIS A 193 -0.17 4.50 13.95
C HIS A 193 -0.22 2.97 14.11
N SER A 194 -0.88 2.46 15.16
CA SER A 194 -1.04 1.02 15.38
C SER A 194 -1.80 0.34 14.24
N VAL A 195 -2.82 1.00 13.68
CA VAL A 195 -3.58 0.51 12.53
C VAL A 195 -2.75 0.48 11.27
N ILE A 196 -1.96 1.54 11.03
CA ILE A 196 -1.04 1.61 9.90
C ILE A 196 -0.03 0.46 9.99
N MET A 197 0.64 0.31 11.13
CA MET A 197 1.64 -0.73 11.33
C MET A 197 1.04 -2.13 11.28
N GLY A 198 -0.14 -2.35 11.87
CA GLY A 198 -0.84 -3.63 11.80
C GLY A 198 -1.27 -4.01 10.37
N SER A 199 -1.66 -3.03 9.56
CA SER A 199 -2.01 -3.24 8.16
C SER A 199 -0.78 -3.58 7.30
N LEU A 200 0.34 -2.90 7.54
CA LEU A 200 1.63 -3.22 6.89
C LEU A 200 2.15 -4.59 7.32
N LEU A 201 2.03 -4.92 8.61
CA LEU A 201 2.37 -6.25 9.13
C LEU A 201 1.54 -7.34 8.46
N PHE A 202 0.22 -7.14 8.35
CA PHE A 202 -0.65 -8.07 7.65
C PHE A 202 -0.20 -8.31 6.20
N GLN A 203 0.16 -7.23 5.48
CA GLN A 203 0.65 -7.34 4.11
C GLN A 203 1.97 -8.11 4.02
N GLY A 204 2.92 -7.85 4.92
CA GLY A 204 4.18 -8.57 4.98
C GLY A 204 3.98 -10.05 5.32
N VAL A 205 3.12 -10.35 6.29
CA VAL A 205 2.78 -11.74 6.66
C VAL A 205 2.09 -12.46 5.49
N ALA A 206 1.15 -11.82 4.81
CA ALA A 206 0.49 -12.40 3.65
C ALA A 206 1.47 -12.71 2.52
N ASP A 207 2.44 -11.82 2.28
CA ASP A 207 3.47 -12.01 1.26
C ASP A 207 4.41 -13.19 1.57
N GLN A 208 4.74 -13.40 2.85
CA GLN A 208 5.72 -14.40 3.28
C GLN A 208 5.12 -15.78 3.57
N THR A 209 3.84 -15.86 3.93
CA THR A 209 3.21 -17.10 4.42
C THR A 209 2.19 -17.70 3.46
N LEU A 210 1.61 -16.92 2.55
CA LEU A 210 0.64 -17.40 1.58
C LEU A 210 1.36 -17.80 0.28
N PRO A 211 1.08 -18.99 -0.31
CA PRO A 211 1.58 -19.30 -1.64
C PRO A 211 1.08 -18.30 -2.68
N HIS A 212 1.96 -17.82 -3.57
CA HIS A 212 1.67 -16.83 -4.62
C HIS A 212 0.85 -17.41 -5.80
N SER A 213 -0.20 -18.14 -5.45
CA SER A 213 -1.20 -18.75 -6.33
C SER A 213 -2.38 -17.79 -6.55
N GLN A 214 -3.48 -18.29 -7.13
CA GLN A 214 -4.69 -17.49 -7.41
C GLN A 214 -5.16 -16.67 -6.18
N SER A 215 -5.18 -17.24 -4.98
CA SER A 215 -5.60 -16.53 -3.75
C SER A 215 -4.77 -15.28 -3.47
N TRP A 216 -3.44 -15.38 -3.62
CA TRP A 216 -2.54 -14.25 -3.43
C TRP A 216 -2.75 -13.19 -4.51
N GLN A 217 -3.02 -13.61 -5.76
CA GLN A 217 -3.31 -12.66 -6.84
C GLN A 217 -4.58 -11.85 -6.58
N PHE A 218 -5.65 -12.45 -6.03
CA PHE A 218 -6.85 -11.68 -5.63
C PHE A 218 -6.56 -10.67 -4.51
N ILE A 219 -5.69 -11.02 -3.56
CA ILE A 219 -5.21 -10.10 -2.51
C ILE A 219 -4.47 -8.92 -3.16
N GLN A 220 -3.51 -9.18 -4.06
CA GLN A 220 -2.77 -8.12 -4.74
C GLN A 220 -3.68 -7.22 -5.58
N LEU A 221 -4.54 -7.82 -6.40
CA LEU A 221 -5.50 -7.12 -7.25
C LEU A 221 -6.34 -6.14 -6.43
N ALA A 222 -6.95 -6.62 -5.34
CA ALA A 222 -7.77 -5.80 -4.46
C ALA A 222 -6.99 -4.67 -3.79
N LYS A 223 -5.79 -4.99 -3.28
CA LYS A 223 -4.88 -4.03 -2.62
C LYS A 223 -4.56 -2.86 -3.56
N TYR A 224 -4.11 -3.16 -4.77
CA TYR A 224 -3.65 -2.13 -5.69
C TYR A 224 -4.79 -1.34 -6.33
N LEU A 225 -5.98 -1.93 -6.53
CA LEU A 225 -7.16 -1.18 -6.94
C LEU A 225 -7.60 -0.16 -5.87
N GLU A 226 -7.54 -0.52 -4.58
CA GLU A 226 -7.84 0.42 -3.48
C GLU A 226 -6.82 1.55 -3.38
N ARG A 227 -5.52 1.26 -3.57
CA ARG A 227 -4.44 2.27 -3.65
C ARG A 227 -4.69 3.28 -4.76
N ALA A 228 -4.94 2.80 -5.97
CA ALA A 228 -5.16 3.64 -7.12
C ALA A 228 -6.38 4.56 -6.93
N ASP A 229 -7.51 4.04 -6.45
CA ASP A 229 -8.72 4.85 -6.18
C ASP A 229 -8.46 5.90 -5.10
N MET A 230 -7.86 5.50 -3.97
CA MET A 230 -7.65 6.40 -2.85
C MET A 230 -6.74 7.56 -3.22
N ILE A 231 -5.65 7.30 -3.95
CA ILE A 231 -4.70 8.35 -4.32
C ILE A 231 -5.31 9.31 -5.33
N CYS A 232 -6.13 8.83 -6.28
CA CYS A 232 -6.90 9.72 -7.14
C CYS A 232 -7.78 10.69 -6.33
N ARG A 233 -8.44 10.19 -5.27
CA ARG A 233 -9.30 11.00 -4.38
C ARG A 233 -8.52 12.01 -3.55
N ILE A 234 -7.36 11.59 -3.02
CA ILE A 234 -6.44 12.48 -2.30
C ILE A 234 -5.98 13.62 -3.21
N VAL A 235 -5.53 13.30 -4.43
CA VAL A 235 -5.08 14.30 -5.39
C VAL A 235 -6.23 15.23 -5.79
N ASP A 236 -7.38 14.70 -6.25
CA ASP A 236 -8.54 15.52 -6.66
C ASP A 236 -8.95 16.52 -5.58
N THR A 237 -9.10 16.03 -4.34
CA THR A 237 -9.61 16.86 -3.25
C THR A 237 -8.60 17.93 -2.83
N ASN A 238 -7.31 17.61 -2.74
CA ASN A 238 -6.30 18.58 -2.30
C ASN A 238 -6.01 19.63 -3.37
N PHE A 239 -6.05 19.28 -4.65
CA PHE A 239 -5.95 20.26 -5.73
C PHE A 239 -7.17 21.20 -5.75
N ASP A 240 -8.37 20.68 -5.55
CA ASP A 240 -9.59 21.51 -5.41
C ASP A 240 -9.47 22.49 -4.22
N ILE A 241 -8.99 22.04 -3.06
CA ILE A 241 -8.81 22.91 -1.87
C ILE A 241 -7.83 24.05 -2.16
N LEU A 242 -6.71 23.73 -2.80
CA LEU A 242 -5.67 24.71 -3.14
C LEU A 242 -6.14 25.71 -4.19
N GLN A 243 -6.82 25.26 -5.25
CA GLN A 243 -7.41 26.17 -6.24
C GLN A 243 -8.46 27.09 -5.60
N SER A 244 -9.29 26.58 -4.69
CA SER A 244 -10.31 27.38 -3.99
C SER A 244 -9.74 28.42 -3.01
N SER A 245 -8.46 28.31 -2.67
CA SER A 245 -7.79 29.18 -1.70
C SER A 245 -7.05 30.35 -2.38
N GLY A 246 -6.96 30.35 -3.72
CA GLY A 246 -6.36 31.41 -4.54
C GLY A 246 -4.86 31.62 -4.31
N ASP A 247 -4.29 32.60 -5.04
CA ASP A 247 -2.88 33.00 -4.94
C ASP A 247 -2.49 33.63 -3.58
N PHE A 248 -3.47 33.83 -2.69
CA PHE A 248 -3.27 34.41 -1.35
C PHE A 248 -2.72 33.42 -0.32
N CYS A 249 -2.58 32.13 -0.68
CA CYS A 249 -1.89 31.18 0.18
C CYS A 249 -0.37 31.43 0.10
N GLU A 250 0.20 31.95 1.19
CA GLU A 250 1.65 32.13 1.29
C GLU A 250 2.37 30.81 0.95
N THR A 251 3.47 30.90 0.19
CA THR A 251 4.28 29.74 -0.24
C THR A 251 4.57 28.72 0.87
N PRO A 252 4.85 29.10 2.15
CA PRO A 252 5.04 28.15 3.24
C PRO A 252 3.81 27.29 3.56
N LEU A 253 2.61 27.88 3.60
CA LEU A 253 1.37 27.15 3.90
C LEU A 253 1.03 26.15 2.79
N ARG A 254 1.22 26.55 1.53
CA ARG A 254 1.08 25.66 0.37
C ARG A 254 2.04 24.47 0.46
N ASN A 255 3.29 24.71 0.86
CA ASN A 255 4.28 23.65 1.03
C ASN A 255 3.89 22.67 2.14
N ILE A 256 3.35 23.15 3.26
CA ILE A 256 2.83 22.29 4.34
C ILE A 256 1.74 21.35 3.81
N GLN A 257 0.80 21.87 3.01
CA GLN A 257 -0.28 21.07 2.42
C GLN A 257 0.25 20.01 1.44
N TRP A 258 1.16 20.38 0.55
CA TRP A 258 1.76 19.42 -0.39
C TRP A 258 2.60 18.35 0.32
N MET A 259 3.30 18.71 1.40
CA MET A 259 3.95 17.72 2.26
C MET A 259 2.93 16.78 2.92
N GLY A 260 1.78 17.31 3.36
CA GLY A 260 0.65 16.52 3.85
C GLY A 260 0.19 15.49 2.82
N VAL A 261 -0.09 15.92 1.59
CA VAL A 261 -0.49 15.04 0.47
C VAL A 261 0.53 13.92 0.25
N LEU A 262 1.82 14.27 0.15
CA LEU A 262 2.88 13.28 -0.06
C LEU A 262 3.02 12.31 1.12
N ARG A 263 2.82 12.77 2.37
CA ARG A 263 2.83 11.91 3.57
C ARG A 263 1.62 10.98 3.61
N SER A 264 0.43 11.45 3.22
CA SER A 264 -0.79 10.62 3.09
C SER A 264 -0.61 9.51 2.06
N CYS A 265 0.21 9.73 1.03
CA CYS A 265 0.53 8.73 0.00
C CYS A 265 1.79 7.89 0.30
N CYS A 266 2.48 8.07 1.44
CA CYS A 266 3.80 7.48 1.76
C CYS A 266 4.92 7.81 0.75
N SER A 267 4.80 8.91 0.01
CA SER A 267 5.70 9.18 -1.12
C SER A 267 6.62 10.38 -0.90
N ILE A 268 6.65 10.99 0.30
CA ILE A 268 7.46 12.19 0.58
C ILE A 268 8.96 11.98 0.34
N GLU A 269 9.53 10.87 0.82
CA GLU A 269 10.97 10.60 0.65
C GLU A 269 11.31 10.24 -0.79
N ALA A 270 10.44 9.49 -1.47
CA ALA A 270 10.62 9.14 -2.88
C ALA A 270 10.53 10.40 -3.77
N TYR A 271 9.58 11.29 -3.50
CA TYR A 271 9.44 12.56 -4.19
C TYR A 271 10.69 13.42 -4.03
N ARG A 272 11.19 13.60 -2.80
CA ARG A 272 12.37 14.43 -2.50
C ARG A 272 13.67 13.91 -3.12
N ARG A 273 13.76 12.62 -3.42
CA ARG A 273 14.90 12.05 -4.17
C ARG A 273 14.82 12.38 -5.66
N LYS A 274 13.61 12.48 -6.21
CA LYS A 274 13.37 12.70 -7.64
C LYS A 274 13.33 14.18 -8.01
N TYR A 275 12.73 15.01 -7.15
CA TYR A 275 12.57 16.44 -7.36
C TYR A 275 13.33 17.22 -6.28
N ILE A 276 14.18 18.14 -6.73
CA ILE A 276 14.98 19.02 -5.86
C ILE A 276 14.38 20.43 -5.92
N GLY A 277 14.24 21.07 -4.77
CA GLY A 277 13.77 22.45 -4.66
C GLY A 277 12.33 22.55 -4.14
N ASP A 278 11.64 23.61 -4.56
CA ASP A 278 10.27 23.90 -4.12
C ASP A 278 9.26 22.88 -4.66
N LEU A 279 8.16 22.71 -3.92
CA LEU A 279 7.06 21.83 -4.29
C LEU A 279 6.24 22.45 -5.41
N ASP A 280 6.49 21.98 -6.63
CA ASP A 280 5.69 22.30 -7.81
C ASP A 280 4.45 21.37 -7.90
N PRO A 281 3.22 21.92 -7.95
CA PRO A 281 2.00 21.13 -8.05
C PRO A 281 1.97 20.19 -9.25
N LEU A 282 2.46 20.64 -10.42
CA LEU A 282 2.42 19.83 -11.63
C LEU A 282 3.35 18.61 -11.51
N ASN A 283 4.57 18.81 -11.02
CA ASN A 283 5.50 17.73 -10.71
C ASN A 283 4.96 16.78 -9.63
N LEU A 284 4.26 17.29 -8.62
CA LEU A 284 3.62 16.47 -7.58
C LEU A 284 2.51 15.58 -8.15
N ALA A 285 1.63 16.14 -8.99
CA ALA A 285 0.61 15.37 -9.69
C ALA A 285 1.23 14.31 -10.60
N ALA A 286 2.21 14.71 -11.43
CA ALA A 286 2.91 13.80 -12.32
C ALA A 286 3.60 12.67 -11.55
N PHE A 287 4.21 12.98 -10.41
CA PHE A 287 4.81 11.98 -9.56
C PHE A 287 3.78 10.98 -9.01
N LEU A 288 2.75 11.44 -8.31
CA LEU A 288 1.76 10.56 -7.69
C LEU A 288 0.97 9.73 -8.70
N LEU A 289 0.77 10.25 -9.92
CA LEU A 289 -0.05 9.61 -10.95
C LEU A 289 0.77 8.74 -11.91
N LEU A 290 1.95 9.18 -12.34
CA LEU A 290 2.66 8.60 -13.49
C LEU A 290 3.99 7.91 -13.15
N ASP A 291 4.53 8.10 -11.95
CA ASP A 291 5.76 7.40 -11.54
C ASP A 291 5.47 5.90 -11.33
N ASP A 292 6.34 5.07 -11.90
CA ASP A 292 6.22 3.61 -11.96
C ASP A 292 7.15 2.86 -11.00
N GLU A 293 7.94 3.58 -10.19
CA GLU A 293 8.84 2.98 -9.19
C GLU A 293 8.22 2.96 -7.79
N SER A 294 7.38 3.95 -7.48
CA SER A 294 6.82 4.11 -6.13
C SER A 294 5.58 3.21 -5.91
N PRO A 295 5.60 2.26 -4.94
CA PRO A 295 4.56 1.21 -4.80
C PRO A 295 3.14 1.67 -4.50
N ARG A 296 2.98 2.95 -4.15
CA ARG A 296 1.68 3.56 -3.91
C ARG A 296 1.21 4.39 -5.08
N ASN A 297 2.07 4.87 -5.97
CA ASN A 297 1.65 5.74 -7.06
C ASN A 297 0.68 5.02 -8.02
N VAL A 298 -0.15 5.80 -8.72
CA VAL A 298 -1.31 5.25 -9.46
C VAL A 298 -0.84 4.33 -10.59
N ARG A 299 0.13 4.74 -11.41
CA ARG A 299 0.67 3.90 -12.48
C ARG A 299 1.24 2.58 -11.96
N TYR A 300 2.04 2.60 -10.89
CA TYR A 300 2.53 1.38 -10.26
C TYR A 300 1.37 0.47 -9.84
N SER A 301 0.39 1.03 -9.12
CA SER A 301 -0.74 0.27 -8.59
C SER A 301 -1.59 -0.36 -9.70
N VAL A 302 -1.89 0.39 -10.76
CA VAL A 302 -2.65 -0.13 -11.90
C VAL A 302 -1.87 -1.24 -12.63
N LYS A 303 -0.56 -1.07 -12.82
CA LYS A 303 0.29 -2.11 -13.41
C LYS A 303 0.32 -3.38 -12.58
N ALA A 304 0.51 -3.27 -11.26
CA ALA A 304 0.49 -4.41 -10.36
C ALA A 304 -0.89 -5.10 -10.30
N ALA A 305 -1.98 -4.32 -10.40
CA ALA A 305 -3.33 -4.87 -10.53
C ALA A 305 -3.52 -5.62 -11.87
N GLN A 306 -3.00 -5.08 -12.98
CA GLN A 306 -3.03 -5.74 -14.29
C GLN A 306 -2.26 -7.07 -14.28
N GLU A 307 -1.07 -7.10 -13.69
CA GLU A 307 -0.27 -8.31 -13.53
C GLU A 307 -1.01 -9.36 -12.68
N ALA A 308 -1.67 -8.91 -11.61
CA ALA A 308 -2.43 -9.81 -10.74
C ALA A 308 -3.63 -10.44 -11.45
N ILE A 309 -4.43 -9.65 -12.19
CA ILE A 309 -5.56 -10.20 -12.95
C ILE A 309 -5.10 -11.11 -14.09
N ALA A 310 -4.00 -10.79 -14.77
CA ALA A 310 -3.43 -11.66 -15.80
C ALA A 310 -2.95 -13.00 -15.21
N GLY A 311 -2.39 -12.98 -14.00
CA GLY A 311 -2.03 -14.19 -13.24
C GLY A 311 -3.23 -15.07 -12.88
N ILE A 312 -4.38 -14.45 -12.55
CA ILE A 312 -5.65 -15.15 -12.31
C ILE A 312 -6.20 -15.72 -13.63
N ALA A 313 -6.34 -14.87 -14.65
CA ALA A 313 -6.92 -15.23 -15.95
C ALA A 313 -6.15 -16.36 -16.63
N SER A 314 -4.81 -16.32 -16.60
CA SER A 314 -3.97 -17.40 -17.14
C SER A 314 -4.20 -18.75 -16.48
N ALA A 315 -4.61 -18.77 -15.21
CA ALA A 315 -4.91 -19.99 -14.47
C ALA A 315 -6.34 -20.53 -14.76
N VAL A 316 -7.31 -19.63 -14.99
CA VAL A 316 -8.73 -19.99 -15.13
C VAL A 316 -9.16 -20.10 -16.60
N HIS A 317 -8.79 -19.14 -17.44
CA HIS A 317 -9.19 -18.99 -18.85
C HIS A 317 -7.99 -18.69 -19.77
N PRO A 318 -7.06 -19.64 -19.98
CA PRO A 318 -5.80 -19.40 -20.72
C PRO A 318 -5.96 -19.05 -22.21
N GLN A 319 -7.18 -19.02 -22.76
CA GLN A 319 -7.46 -18.75 -24.17
C GLN A 319 -8.30 -17.47 -24.38
N GLU A 320 -8.73 -16.79 -23.31
CA GLU A 320 -9.60 -15.62 -23.39
C GLU A 320 -9.06 -14.48 -22.51
N THR A 321 -9.01 -13.26 -23.06
CA THR A 321 -8.64 -12.07 -22.28
C THR A 321 -9.85 -11.59 -21.49
N ASP A 322 -9.72 -11.60 -20.17
CA ASP A 322 -10.73 -11.14 -19.23
C ASP A 322 -11.11 -9.67 -19.49
N SER A 323 -12.38 -9.32 -19.29
CA SER A 323 -12.85 -7.94 -19.47
C SER A 323 -12.12 -6.97 -18.53
N ALA A 324 -11.89 -7.36 -17.28
CA ALA A 324 -11.15 -6.58 -16.29
C ALA A 324 -9.68 -6.43 -16.69
N GLU A 325 -9.04 -7.49 -17.17
CA GLU A 325 -7.67 -7.44 -17.70
C GLU A 325 -7.56 -6.43 -18.85
N ARG A 326 -8.54 -6.43 -19.77
CA ARG A 326 -8.58 -5.49 -20.90
C ARG A 326 -8.78 -4.05 -20.44
N ILE A 327 -9.63 -3.81 -19.45
CA ILE A 327 -9.86 -2.46 -18.88
C ILE A 327 -8.57 -1.95 -18.22
N LEU A 328 -7.95 -2.77 -17.36
CA LEU A 328 -6.71 -2.41 -16.67
C LEU A 328 -5.54 -2.22 -17.64
N GLY A 329 -5.43 -3.05 -18.68
CA GLY A 329 -4.43 -2.87 -19.72
C GLY A 329 -4.56 -1.55 -20.48
N ARG A 330 -5.79 -1.12 -20.81
CA ARG A 330 -6.04 0.21 -21.40
C ARG A 330 -5.68 1.34 -20.43
N LEU A 331 -5.98 1.18 -19.14
CA LEU A 331 -5.65 2.17 -18.13
C LEU A 331 -4.13 2.28 -17.92
N CYS A 332 -3.41 1.15 -17.89
CA CYS A 332 -1.95 1.13 -17.87
C CYS A 332 -1.36 1.91 -19.04
N ALA A 333 -1.80 1.63 -20.27
CA ALA A 333 -1.33 2.35 -21.46
C ALA A 333 -1.63 3.84 -21.36
N ARG A 334 -2.82 4.24 -20.88
CA ARG A 334 -3.17 5.64 -20.66
C ARG A 334 -2.20 6.33 -19.70
N LEU A 335 -1.85 5.67 -18.58
CA LEU A 335 -0.94 6.23 -17.57
C LEU A 335 0.51 6.26 -18.06
N GLU A 336 0.93 5.29 -18.86
CA GLU A 336 2.28 5.21 -19.43
C GLU A 336 2.55 6.29 -20.48
N TYR A 337 1.56 6.58 -21.32
CA TYR A 337 1.68 7.56 -22.41
C TYR A 337 0.99 8.90 -22.11
N ALA A 338 0.68 9.17 -20.84
CA ALA A 338 0.08 10.43 -20.42
C ALA A 338 1.05 11.60 -20.62
N GLU A 339 0.54 12.72 -21.12
CA GLU A 339 1.32 13.95 -21.27
C GLU A 339 1.15 14.89 -20.07
N MET A 340 2.17 15.70 -19.78
CA MET A 340 2.10 16.72 -18.71
C MET A 340 0.95 17.72 -18.93
N SER A 341 0.55 17.95 -20.18
CA SER A 341 -0.57 18.82 -20.57
C SER A 341 -1.92 18.30 -20.04
N GLU A 342 -2.09 16.97 -19.90
CA GLU A 342 -3.28 16.34 -19.32
C GLU A 342 -3.35 16.51 -17.79
N LEU A 343 -2.23 16.84 -17.14
CA LEU A 343 -2.14 17.02 -15.69
C LEU A 343 -2.19 18.49 -15.25
N ALA A 344 -2.27 19.43 -16.20
CA ALA A 344 -2.25 20.85 -15.93
C ALA A 344 -3.67 21.42 -15.79
N GLY A 345 -3.86 22.30 -14.80
CA GLY A 345 -5.11 23.05 -14.61
C GLY A 345 -6.35 22.16 -14.54
N ASP A 346 -7.39 22.55 -15.28
CA ASP A 346 -8.68 21.84 -15.29
C ASP A 346 -8.61 20.43 -15.91
N ASN A 347 -7.56 20.14 -16.71
CA ASN A 347 -7.40 18.82 -17.34
C ASN A 347 -7.13 17.74 -16.29
N LEU A 348 -6.49 18.08 -15.16
CA LEU A 348 -6.19 17.13 -14.09
C LEU A 348 -7.47 16.44 -13.58
N LYS A 349 -8.53 17.20 -13.37
CA LYS A 349 -9.81 16.68 -12.87
C LYS A 349 -10.45 15.72 -13.87
N VAL A 350 -10.40 16.06 -15.16
CA VAL A 350 -10.88 15.18 -16.24
C VAL A 350 -10.02 13.90 -16.30
N PHE A 351 -8.71 14.02 -16.11
CA PHE A 351 -7.79 12.91 -16.10
C PHE A 351 -8.06 11.94 -14.94
N LEU A 352 -8.20 12.46 -13.72
CA LEU A 352 -8.52 11.69 -12.50
C LEU A 352 -9.87 10.97 -12.62
N ASN A 353 -10.91 11.67 -13.09
CA ASN A 353 -12.23 11.06 -13.29
C ASN A 353 -12.17 9.86 -14.24
N LYS A 354 -11.43 9.96 -15.36
CA LYS A 354 -11.26 8.84 -16.30
C LYS A 354 -10.57 7.64 -15.65
N ILE A 355 -9.58 7.88 -14.79
CA ILE A 355 -8.92 6.80 -14.02
C ILE A 355 -9.93 6.14 -13.09
N GLN A 356 -10.64 6.91 -12.28
CA GLN A 356 -11.60 6.38 -11.31
C GLN A 356 -12.76 5.61 -11.98
N THR A 357 -13.28 6.11 -13.10
CA THR A 357 -14.27 5.38 -13.91
C THR A 357 -13.71 4.04 -14.39
N SER A 358 -12.48 4.02 -14.91
CA SER A 358 -11.85 2.78 -15.38
C SER A 358 -11.63 1.78 -14.24
N LEU A 359 -11.22 2.24 -13.05
CA LEU A 359 -11.07 1.41 -11.85
C LEU A 359 -12.41 0.83 -11.37
N HIS A 360 -13.48 1.62 -11.47
CA HIS A 360 -14.83 1.18 -11.13
C HIS A 360 -15.36 0.13 -12.12
N GLU A 361 -15.21 0.38 -13.42
CA GLU A 361 -15.55 -0.58 -14.48
C GLU A 361 -14.77 -1.90 -14.32
N ALA A 362 -13.48 -1.82 -14.01
CA ALA A 362 -12.66 -2.99 -13.72
C ALA A 362 -13.18 -3.77 -12.50
N SER A 363 -13.57 -3.07 -11.43
CA SER A 363 -14.15 -3.71 -10.23
C SER A 363 -15.44 -4.48 -10.57
N ILE A 364 -16.35 -3.86 -11.35
CA ILE A 364 -17.59 -4.51 -11.81
C ILE A 364 -17.29 -5.74 -12.68
N ALA A 365 -16.31 -5.62 -13.59
CA ALA A 365 -15.90 -6.73 -14.44
C ALA A 365 -15.35 -7.91 -13.63
N ILE A 366 -14.56 -7.64 -12.58
CA ILE A 366 -14.04 -8.66 -11.65
C ILE A 366 -15.19 -9.36 -10.91
N GLU A 367 -16.13 -8.58 -10.35
CA GLU A 367 -17.28 -9.13 -9.64
C GLU A 367 -18.08 -10.09 -10.53
N ASN A 368 -18.37 -9.68 -11.76
CA ASN A 368 -19.13 -10.48 -12.72
C ASN A 368 -18.38 -11.75 -13.15
N ALA A 369 -17.07 -11.70 -13.31
CA ALA A 369 -16.28 -12.82 -13.81
C ALA A 369 -15.95 -13.86 -12.72
N TYR A 370 -15.78 -13.43 -11.47
CA TYR A 370 -15.20 -14.28 -10.43
C TYR A 370 -16.10 -14.53 -9.21
N PHE A 371 -17.09 -13.69 -8.92
CA PHE A 371 -17.86 -13.77 -7.65
C PHE A 371 -19.33 -14.18 -7.83
N LEU A 372 -19.91 -14.05 -9.02
CA LEU A 372 -21.33 -14.33 -9.27
C LEU A 372 -21.66 -15.80 -9.62
N HIS A 373 -20.78 -16.74 -9.26
CA HIS A 373 -20.88 -18.15 -9.66
C HIS A 373 -20.86 -19.13 -8.50
#